data_AF-A0A916X2I9-F1
#
_entry.id   AF-A0A916X2I9-F1
#
_cell.length_a   1.000
_cell.length_b   1.000
_cell.length_c   1.000
_cell.angle_alpha   90.00
_cell.angle_beta   90.00
_cell.angle_gamma   90.00
#
_symmetry.space_group_name_H-M   'P 1'
#
loop_
_entity.id
_entity.type
_entity.pdbx_description
1 polymer ?
#
loop_
_entity_poly.entity_id
_entity_poly.type
_entity_poly.pdbx_seq_one_letter_code
_entity_poly.pdbx_strand_id
1 'polypeptide(L)'
;MTQAKNDNSHVQRFTSSRKLTFLYLLLGLAMTGLSLWALAASYSERPVDWVLVALGASGTLLFGAATLEFARRFRTPNHAFIELRPEGIYDPRVAARTIPWEAVTGVSIWSARGRSFVVVNIDSAIEETLDLTKTARLSRGPNRLLGIDGLILNPVGLPVKAHTLQDLIVERLEEFYKEPSRQSAL
;
A
#
# COMPACT_ATOMS: atom_id res chain seq x y z
N MET A 1 17.73 -11.41 6.68
CA MET A 1 17.68 -10.63 7.92
C MET A 1 18.21 -9.23 7.62
N THR A 2 17.32 -8.26 7.40
CA THR A 2 17.72 -6.86 7.20
C THR A 2 17.19 -6.10 8.41
N GLN A 3 18.13 -5.56 9.19
CA GLN A 3 17.93 -4.96 10.50
C GLN A 3 16.85 -3.87 10.51
N ALA A 4 15.94 -3.96 11.49
CA ALA A 4 15.33 -2.79 12.07
C ALA A 4 16.46 -1.93 12.64
N LYS A 5 16.68 -0.74 12.06
CA LYS A 5 17.64 0.22 12.61
C LYS A 5 17.00 0.76 13.89
N ASN A 6 17.43 0.23 15.03
CA ASN A 6 17.02 0.67 16.36
C ASN A 6 17.78 1.98 16.65
N ASP A 7 17.17 3.10 16.26
CA ASP A 7 17.60 4.44 16.62
C ASP A 7 16.67 4.90 17.74
N ASN A 8 17.20 5.45 18.84
CA ASN A 8 16.52 5.78 20.11
C ASN A 8 15.45 6.90 20.00
N SER A 9 14.74 6.98 18.88
CA SER A 9 13.50 7.73 18.72
C SER A 9 12.35 6.73 18.82
N HIS A 10 11.22 7.12 19.39
CA HIS A 10 10.01 6.29 19.51
C HIS A 10 9.36 5.95 18.14
N VAL A 11 10.13 5.88 17.06
CA VAL A 11 9.70 5.76 15.68
C VAL A 11 10.13 4.39 15.15
N GLN A 12 9.15 3.53 14.85
CA GLN A 12 9.41 2.23 14.24
C GLN A 12 9.18 2.31 12.73
N ARG A 13 10.24 2.12 11.95
CA ARG A 13 10.19 2.24 10.49
C ARG A 13 10.48 0.92 9.79
N PHE A 14 9.50 0.44 9.02
CA PHE A 14 9.60 -0.78 8.21
C PHE A 14 9.84 -0.40 6.76
N THR A 15 11.01 -0.67 6.20
CA THR A 15 11.34 -0.30 4.80
C THR A 15 11.34 -1.50 3.86
N SER A 16 10.87 -1.31 2.63
CA SER A 16 10.89 -2.39 1.64
C SER A 16 12.29 -2.66 1.07
N SER A 17 12.58 -3.92 0.76
CA SER A 17 13.82 -4.28 0.07
C SER A 17 13.82 -3.77 -1.38
N ARG A 18 14.84 -2.96 -1.75
CA ARG A 18 15.03 -2.48 -3.13
C ARG A 18 15.11 -3.61 -4.16
N LYS A 19 15.62 -4.78 -3.76
CA LYS A 19 15.72 -5.97 -4.62
C LYS A 19 14.35 -6.48 -5.04
N LEU A 20 13.38 -6.45 -4.13
CA LEU A 20 12.03 -6.92 -4.40
C LEU A 20 11.29 -5.95 -5.33
N THR A 21 11.42 -4.64 -5.10
CA THR A 21 10.87 -3.61 -6.01
C THR A 21 11.47 -3.73 -7.41
N PHE A 22 12.78 -3.97 -7.51
CA PHE A 22 13.46 -4.20 -8.79
C PHE A 22 12.95 -5.45 -9.50
N LEU A 23 12.76 -6.56 -8.77
CA LEU A 23 12.21 -7.80 -9.33
C LEU A 23 10.80 -7.58 -9.91
N TYR A 24 9.92 -6.88 -9.18
CA TYR A 24 8.58 -6.56 -9.69
C TYR A 24 8.60 -5.62 -10.88
N LEU A 25 9.55 -4.69 -10.95
CA LEU A 25 9.74 -3.84 -12.11
C LEU A 25 10.13 -4.65 -13.35
N LEU A 26 11.08 -5.58 -13.22
CA LEU A 26 11.48 -6.47 -14.33
C LEU A 26 10.32 -7.35 -14.79
N LEU A 27 9.56 -7.93 -13.84
CA LEU A 27 8.40 -8.75 -14.16
C LEU A 27 7.32 -7.93 -14.88
N GLY A 28 7.05 -6.70 -14.42
CA GLY A 28 6.12 -5.79 -15.07
C GLY A 28 6.52 -5.45 -16.50
N LEU A 29 7.80 -5.14 -16.74
CA LEU A 29 8.33 -4.89 -18.08
C LEU A 29 8.17 -6.11 -19.00
N ALA A 30 8.48 -7.31 -18.51
CA ALA A 30 8.34 -8.54 -19.27
C ALA A 30 6.87 -8.80 -19.66
N MET A 31 5.92 -8.66 -18.72
CA MET A 31 4.49 -8.86 -18.99
C MET A 31 3.92 -7.78 -19.93
N THR A 32 4.38 -6.53 -19.80
CA THR A 32 3.98 -5.44 -20.70
C THR A 32 4.48 -5.71 -22.12
N GLY A 33 5.73 -6.15 -22.26
CA GLY A 33 6.32 -6.54 -23.55
C GLY A 33 5.58 -7.71 -24.20
N LEU A 34 5.24 -8.75 -23.43
CA LEU A 34 4.45 -9.89 -23.92
C LEU A 34 3.06 -9.45 -24.38
N SER A 35 2.40 -8.56 -23.64
CA SER A 35 1.07 -8.05 -23.99
C SER A 35 1.10 -7.20 -25.26
N LEU A 36 2.13 -6.35 -25.42
CA LEU A 36 2.35 -5.57 -26.64
C LEU A 36 2.66 -6.48 -27.84
N TRP A 37 3.45 -7.52 -27.63
CA TRP A 37 3.74 -8.50 -28.68
C TRP A 37 2.48 -9.25 -29.11
N ALA A 38 1.65 -9.73 -28.18
CA ALA A 38 0.38 -10.38 -28.48
C ALA A 38 -0.57 -9.44 -29.26
N LEU A 39 -0.64 -8.17 -28.84
CA LEU A 39 -1.40 -7.15 -29.55
C LEU A 39 -0.86 -6.93 -30.98
N ALA A 40 0.45 -6.81 -31.16
CA ALA A 40 1.05 -6.66 -32.49
C ALA A 40 0.84 -7.89 -33.39
N ALA A 41 0.98 -9.09 -32.83
CA ALA A 41 0.75 -10.35 -33.54
C ALA A 41 -0.69 -10.47 -34.05
N SER A 42 -1.67 -10.03 -33.25
CA SER A 42 -3.09 -10.05 -33.64
C SER A 42 -3.42 -9.25 -34.91
N TYR A 43 -2.67 -8.17 -35.18
CA TYR A 43 -2.84 -7.38 -36.41
C TYR A 43 -2.08 -7.95 -37.61
N SER A 44 -1.17 -8.90 -37.39
CA SER A 44 -0.41 -9.55 -38.46
C SER A 44 -1.15 -10.75 -39.08
N GLU A 45 -2.08 -11.35 -38.33
CA GLU A 45 -2.91 -12.46 -38.80
C GLU A 45 -4.15 -11.94 -39.54
N ARG A 46 -4.58 -12.68 -40.58
CA ARG A 46 -5.86 -12.45 -41.28
C ARG A 46 -6.65 -13.76 -41.31
N PRO A 47 -7.90 -13.78 -40.80
CA PRO A 47 -8.62 -12.67 -40.17
C PRO A 47 -8.05 -12.27 -38.80
N VAL A 48 -8.32 -11.03 -38.38
CA VAL A 48 -7.87 -10.50 -37.08
C VAL A 48 -8.51 -11.29 -35.94
N ASP A 49 -7.69 -11.77 -35.01
CA ASP A 49 -8.16 -12.39 -33.77
C ASP A 49 -8.49 -11.32 -32.71
N TRP A 50 -9.77 -11.00 -32.59
CA TRP A 50 -10.29 -10.03 -31.62
C TRP A 50 -10.10 -10.45 -30.15
N VAL A 51 -10.01 -11.75 -29.86
CA VAL A 51 -9.75 -12.22 -28.49
C VAL A 51 -8.31 -11.86 -28.11
N LEU A 52 -7.37 -12.08 -29.03
CA LEU A 52 -5.96 -11.73 -28.81
C LEU A 52 -5.76 -10.20 -28.73
N VAL A 53 -6.49 -9.42 -29.54
CA VAL A 53 -6.53 -7.94 -29.43
C VAL A 53 -6.97 -7.51 -28.02
N ALA A 54 -8.09 -8.07 -27.53
CA ALA A 54 -8.64 -7.71 -26.22
C ALA A 54 -7.68 -8.09 -25.08
N LEU A 55 -7.07 -9.27 -25.14
CA LEU A 55 -6.08 -9.72 -24.15
C LEU A 55 -4.80 -8.88 -24.19
N GLY A 56 -4.28 -8.59 -25.38
CA GLY A 56 -3.10 -7.75 -25.57
C GLY A 56 -3.32 -6.33 -25.07
N ALA A 57 -4.43 -5.70 -25.46
CA ALA A 57 -4.76 -4.34 -25.04
C ALA A 57 -4.99 -4.23 -23.52
N SER A 58 -5.77 -5.15 -22.94
CA SER A 58 -6.03 -5.16 -21.50
C SER A 58 -4.75 -5.46 -20.69
N GLY A 59 -3.93 -6.40 -21.14
CA GLY A 59 -2.63 -6.71 -20.56
C GLY A 59 -1.69 -5.50 -20.59
N THR A 60 -1.56 -4.83 -21.74
CA THR A 60 -0.71 -3.64 -21.89
C THR A 60 -1.15 -2.53 -20.95
N LEU A 61 -2.45 -2.26 -20.83
CA LEU A 61 -2.96 -1.23 -19.93
C LEU A 61 -2.67 -1.60 -18.46
N LEU A 62 -2.99 -2.83 -18.05
CA LEU A 62 -2.84 -3.27 -16.66
C LEU A 62 -1.37 -3.36 -16.24
N PHE A 63 -0.56 -4.10 -17.00
CA PHE A 63 0.85 -4.31 -16.68
C PHE A 63 1.69 -3.06 -16.96
N GLY A 64 1.34 -2.25 -17.96
CA GLY A 64 1.99 -0.96 -18.21
C GLY A 64 1.79 0.01 -17.06
N ALA A 65 0.55 0.16 -16.57
CA ALA A 65 0.24 0.98 -15.40
C ALA A 65 0.98 0.48 -14.14
N ALA A 66 0.98 -0.84 -13.90
CA ALA A 66 1.72 -1.44 -12.78
C ALA A 66 3.23 -1.18 -12.88
N THR A 67 3.81 -1.36 -14.07
CA THR A 67 5.23 -1.12 -14.35
C THR A 67 5.61 0.33 -14.08
N LEU A 68 4.79 1.29 -14.51
CA LEU A 68 5.03 2.71 -14.26
C LEU A 68 5.01 3.04 -12.76
N GLU A 69 4.07 2.47 -12.00
CA GLU A 69 4.01 2.66 -10.55
C GLU A 69 5.23 2.04 -9.84
N PHE A 70 5.69 0.85 -10.24
CA PHE A 70 6.91 0.25 -9.70
C PHE A 70 8.17 1.05 -10.09
N ALA A 71 8.23 1.59 -11.31
CA ALA A 71 9.31 2.46 -11.75
C ALA A 71 9.38 3.75 -10.92
N ARG A 72 8.22 4.36 -10.63
CA ARG A 72 8.10 5.51 -9.74
C ARG A 72 8.60 5.18 -8.33
N ARG A 73 8.15 4.06 -7.75
CA ARG A 73 8.61 3.58 -6.44
C ARG A 73 10.10 3.27 -6.38
N PHE A 74 10.68 2.78 -7.47
CA PHE A 74 12.11 2.51 -7.55
C PHE A 74 12.95 3.79 -7.59
N ARG A 75 12.47 4.83 -8.29
CA ARG A 75 13.14 6.13 -8.40
C ARG A 75 13.05 6.98 -7.13
N THR A 76 12.01 6.82 -6.33
CA THR A 76 11.86 7.57 -5.08
C THR A 76 12.46 6.78 -3.92
N PRO A 77 13.70 7.09 -3.47
CA PRO A 77 14.26 6.47 -2.28
C PRO A 77 13.33 6.73 -1.10
N ASN A 78 13.04 5.68 -0.32
CA ASN A 78 12.10 5.70 0.81
C ASN A 78 10.60 5.82 0.45
N HIS A 79 10.11 5.41 -0.72
CA HIS A 79 8.66 5.49 -0.97
C HIS A 79 7.82 4.37 -0.33
N ALA A 80 8.44 3.24 0.02
CA ALA A 80 7.72 2.08 0.54
C ALA A 80 8.16 1.77 1.96
N PHE A 81 7.54 2.46 2.91
CA PHE A 81 7.68 2.16 4.32
C PHE A 81 6.39 2.43 5.07
N ILE A 82 6.25 1.75 6.21
CA ILE A 82 5.28 2.14 7.24
C ILE A 82 6.10 2.62 8.42
N GLU A 83 5.71 3.75 8.97
CA GLU A 83 6.35 4.35 10.13
C GLU A 83 5.32 4.58 11.22
N LEU A 84 5.54 3.98 12.38
CA LEU A 84 4.76 4.23 13.59
C LEU A 84 5.47 5.32 14.36
N ARG A 85 4.86 6.50 14.43
CA ARG A 85 5.39 7.69 15.09
C ARG A 85 4.63 7.96 16.39
N PRO A 86 5.19 8.77 17.32
CA PRO A 86 4.46 9.20 18.52
C PRO A 86 3.13 9.89 18.22
N GLU A 87 3.07 10.67 17.15
CA GLU A 87 1.88 11.41 16.73
C GLU A 87 0.89 10.59 15.89
N GLY A 88 1.31 9.48 15.29
CA GLY A 88 0.42 8.67 14.45
C GLY A 88 1.11 7.66 13.54
N ILE A 89 0.36 7.17 12.55
CA ILE A 89 0.82 6.22 11.54
C ILE A 89 1.12 6.96 10.23
N TYR A 90 2.33 6.78 9.70
CA TYR A 90 2.69 7.33 8.40
C TYR A 90 2.95 6.21 7.38
N ASP A 91 2.13 6.16 6.34
CA ASP A 91 2.34 5.34 5.15
C ASP A 91 2.14 6.21 3.90
N PRO A 92 3.22 6.63 3.21
CA PRO A 92 3.15 7.48 2.01
C PRO A 92 2.47 6.82 0.81
N ARG A 93 2.15 5.52 0.90
CA ARG A 93 1.36 4.82 -0.12
C ARG A 93 -0.14 5.05 0.06
N VAL A 94 -0.56 5.42 1.27
CA VAL A 94 -1.96 5.60 1.65
C VAL A 94 -2.31 7.09 1.73
N ALA A 95 -1.53 7.87 2.48
CA ALA A 95 -1.79 9.28 2.76
C ALA A 95 -0.49 10.09 2.64
N ALA A 96 -0.58 11.35 2.20
CA ALA A 96 0.57 12.24 2.19
C ALA A 96 0.97 12.74 3.58
N ARG A 97 0.02 12.69 4.54
CA ARG A 97 0.19 13.14 5.93
C ARG A 97 0.14 11.94 6.89
N THR A 98 0.66 12.15 8.10
CA THR A 98 0.53 11.18 9.20
C THR A 98 -0.94 11.07 9.61
N ILE A 99 -1.43 9.84 9.75
CA ILE A 99 -2.73 9.51 10.32
C ILE A 99 -2.60 9.65 11.84
N PRO A 100 -3.24 10.64 12.48
CA PRO A 100 -3.05 10.86 13.90
C PRO A 100 -3.73 9.74 14.72
N TRP A 101 -3.15 9.38 15.86
CA TRP A 101 -3.68 8.29 16.71
C TRP A 101 -5.12 8.55 17.17
N GLU A 102 -5.47 9.81 17.42
CA GLU A 102 -6.82 10.24 17.80
C GLU A 102 -7.88 9.92 16.76
N ALA A 103 -7.50 9.85 15.48
CA ALA A 103 -8.42 9.55 14.40
C ALA A 103 -8.66 8.06 14.24
N VAL A 104 -7.84 7.20 14.86
CA VAL A 104 -7.95 5.74 14.76
C VAL A 104 -9.06 5.25 15.68
N THR A 105 -10.16 4.80 15.07
CA THR A 105 -11.35 4.27 15.79
C THR A 105 -11.30 2.76 15.96
N GLY A 106 -10.45 2.07 15.20
CA GLY A 106 -10.26 0.62 15.33
C GLY A 106 -9.17 0.08 14.42
N VAL A 107 -8.67 -1.12 14.76
CA VAL A 107 -7.64 -1.81 13.99
C VAL A 107 -8.02 -3.28 13.85
N SER A 108 -8.12 -3.76 12.63
CA SER A 108 -8.48 -5.14 12.33
C SER A 108 -7.57 -5.76 11.29
N ILE A 109 -7.67 -7.07 11.11
CA ILE A 109 -7.00 -7.77 10.01
C ILE A 109 -8.02 -8.22 9.00
N TRP A 110 -7.73 -7.88 7.75
CA TRP A 110 -8.44 -8.43 6.62
C TRP A 110 -7.53 -9.40 5.88
N SER A 111 -8.03 -10.60 5.62
CA SER A 111 -7.27 -11.65 4.94
C SER A 111 -7.99 -12.13 3.69
N ALA A 112 -7.25 -12.24 2.59
CA ALA A 112 -7.74 -12.77 1.33
C ALA A 112 -6.64 -13.55 0.61
N ARG A 113 -6.99 -14.75 0.11
CA ARG A 113 -6.10 -15.61 -0.71
C ARG A 113 -4.70 -15.80 -0.09
N GLY A 114 -4.66 -16.09 1.21
CA GLY A 114 -3.40 -16.33 1.94
C GLY A 114 -2.55 -15.09 2.20
N ARG A 115 -3.08 -13.89 1.96
CA ARG A 115 -2.44 -12.62 2.32
C ARG A 115 -3.28 -11.90 3.37
N SER A 116 -2.61 -11.32 4.35
CA SER A 116 -3.23 -10.55 5.42
C SER A 116 -2.78 -9.10 5.33
N PHE A 117 -3.71 -8.20 5.60
CA PHE A 117 -3.53 -6.76 5.59
C PHE A 117 -4.07 -6.19 6.89
N VAL A 118 -3.48 -5.09 7.35
CA VAL A 118 -4.01 -4.36 8.51
C VAL A 118 -4.98 -3.31 7.99
N VAL A 119 -6.16 -3.27 8.57
CA VAL A 119 -7.19 -2.27 8.27
C VAL A 119 -7.28 -1.34 9.46
N VAL A 120 -7.00 -0.07 9.23
CA VAL A 120 -7.12 0.99 10.23
C VAL A 120 -8.41 1.75 9.94
N ASN A 121 -9.38 1.64 10.83
CA ASN A 121 -10.61 2.40 10.76
C ASN A 121 -10.35 3.79 11.30
N ILE A 122 -10.81 4.80 10.57
CA ILE A 122 -10.54 6.21 10.86
C ILE A 122 -11.86 6.94 10.93
N ASP A 123 -11.95 7.94 11.80
CA ASP A 123 -13.05 8.89 11.77
C ASP A 123 -13.15 9.56 10.39
N SER A 124 -14.34 9.53 9.78
CA SER A 124 -14.56 10.05 8.42
C SER A 124 -14.26 11.54 8.29
N ALA A 125 -14.47 12.34 9.33
CA ALA A 125 -14.20 13.78 9.29
C ALA A 125 -12.69 14.07 9.23
N ILE A 126 -11.87 13.24 9.89
CA ILE A 126 -10.42 13.36 9.81
C ILE A 126 -9.90 12.74 8.50
N GLU A 127 -10.52 11.66 8.01
CA GLU A 127 -10.09 10.98 6.79
C GLU A 127 -10.04 11.93 5.58
N GLU A 128 -11.03 12.82 5.45
CA GLU A 128 -11.10 13.83 4.38
C GLU A 128 -9.92 14.80 4.39
N THR A 129 -9.23 14.97 5.54
CA THR A 129 -8.10 15.89 5.70
C THR A 129 -6.72 15.25 5.46
N LEU A 130 -6.67 13.92 5.29
CA LEU A 130 -5.41 13.14 5.24
C LEU A 130 -4.67 13.20 3.89
N ASP A 131 -5.17 13.95 2.90
CA ASP A 131 -4.61 14.02 1.55
C ASP A 131 -4.30 12.61 0.99
N LEU A 132 -5.35 11.78 0.93
CA LEU A 132 -5.24 10.40 0.45
C LEU A 132 -4.70 10.33 -0.98
N THR A 133 -3.83 9.34 -1.23
CA THR A 133 -3.32 9.09 -2.58
C THR A 133 -4.48 8.77 -3.54
N LYS A 134 -4.30 9.04 -4.85
CA LYS A 134 -5.31 8.71 -5.87
C LYS A 134 -5.71 7.24 -5.82
N THR A 135 -4.74 6.35 -5.60
CA THR A 135 -4.96 4.91 -5.44
C THR A 135 -5.76 4.58 -4.18
N ALA A 136 -5.45 5.19 -3.04
CA ALA A 136 -6.20 5.00 -1.81
C ALA A 136 -7.66 5.45 -2.00
N ARG A 137 -7.88 6.66 -2.52
CA ARG A 137 -9.23 7.19 -2.82
C ARG A 137 -10.04 6.30 -3.75
N LEU A 138 -9.46 5.86 -4.87
CA LEU A 138 -10.14 5.02 -5.85
C LEU A 138 -10.52 3.64 -5.30
N SER A 139 -9.75 3.13 -4.33
CA SER A 139 -10.02 1.83 -3.71
C SER A 139 -11.05 1.89 -2.56
N ARG A 140 -11.41 3.07 -2.04
CA ARG A 140 -12.38 3.20 -0.93
C ARG A 140 -13.76 2.64 -1.28
N GLY A 141 -14.31 2.97 -2.45
CA GLY A 141 -15.63 2.48 -2.88
C GLY A 141 -15.71 0.95 -2.93
N PRO A 142 -14.82 0.29 -3.70
CA PRO A 142 -14.73 -1.17 -3.74
C PRO A 142 -14.48 -1.80 -2.36
N ASN A 143 -13.60 -1.20 -1.54
CA ASN A 143 -13.30 -1.72 -0.21
C ASN A 143 -14.54 -1.68 0.70
N ARG A 144 -15.32 -0.60 0.68
CA ARG A 144 -16.56 -0.48 1.46
C ARG A 144 -17.61 -1.50 1.04
N LEU A 145 -17.73 -1.75 -0.27
CA LEU A 145 -18.58 -2.82 -0.83
C LEU A 145 -18.17 -4.21 -0.34
N LEU A 146 -16.88 -4.43 -0.07
CA LEU A 146 -16.34 -5.67 0.47
C LEU A 146 -16.35 -5.72 2.01
N GLY A 147 -16.98 -4.76 2.68
CA GLY A 147 -17.03 -4.67 4.15
C GLY A 147 -15.72 -4.17 4.79
N ILE A 148 -14.80 -3.64 4.00
CA ILE A 148 -13.53 -3.06 4.46
C ILE A 148 -13.71 -1.54 4.56
N ASP A 149 -14.26 -1.08 5.68
CA ASP A 149 -14.44 0.35 5.93
C ASP A 149 -13.28 0.96 6.74
N GLY A 150 -12.09 0.96 6.12
CA GLY A 150 -10.89 1.57 6.68
C GLY A 150 -9.76 1.72 5.66
N LEU A 151 -8.65 2.31 6.10
CA LEU A 151 -7.42 2.42 5.33
C LEU A 151 -6.61 1.13 5.44
N ILE A 152 -6.25 0.57 4.28
CA ILE A 152 -5.49 -0.68 4.22
C ILE A 152 -3.99 -0.36 4.28
N LEU A 153 -3.35 -0.76 5.38
CA LEU A 153 -1.91 -0.80 5.52
C LEU A 153 -1.40 -2.14 4.99
N ASN A 154 -0.64 -2.08 3.91
CA ASN A 154 -0.14 -3.28 3.23
C ASN A 154 1.30 -3.61 3.67
N PRO A 155 1.52 -4.69 4.45
CA PRO A 155 2.85 -5.11 4.86
C PRO A 155 3.64 -5.82 3.76
N VAL A 156 3.05 -6.09 2.59
CA VAL A 156 3.74 -6.78 1.48
C VAL A 156 5.01 -6.01 1.09
N GLY A 157 6.12 -6.75 1.09
CA GLY A 157 7.45 -6.23 0.78
C GLY A 157 8.16 -5.57 1.95
N LEU A 158 7.52 -5.45 3.13
CA LEU A 158 8.13 -4.98 4.37
C LEU A 158 8.61 -6.18 5.22
N PRO A 159 9.61 -5.98 6.09
CA PRO A 159 10.13 -7.01 6.99
C PRO A 159 9.21 -7.24 8.22
N VAL A 160 7.90 -7.09 8.07
CA VAL A 160 6.91 -7.23 9.14
C VAL A 160 5.68 -7.98 8.64
N LYS A 161 5.11 -8.86 9.45
CA LYS A 161 3.85 -9.56 9.14
C LYS A 161 2.66 -8.69 9.51
N ALA A 162 1.50 -8.92 8.89
CA ALA A 162 0.28 -8.15 9.18
C ALA A 162 -0.11 -8.20 10.67
N HIS A 163 -0.11 -9.39 11.28
CA HIS A 163 -0.40 -9.57 12.70
C HIS A 163 0.57 -8.79 13.59
N THR A 164 1.88 -8.95 13.38
CA THR A 164 2.88 -8.20 14.14
C THR A 164 2.71 -6.68 13.97
N LEU A 165 2.36 -6.21 12.77
CA LEU A 165 2.08 -4.80 12.53
C LEU A 165 0.82 -4.34 13.27
N GLN A 166 -0.25 -5.15 13.28
CA GLN A 166 -1.46 -4.87 14.06
C GLN A 166 -1.13 -4.77 15.54
N ASP A 167 -0.40 -5.75 16.10
CA ASP A 167 -0.05 -5.80 17.51
C ASP A 167 0.70 -4.53 17.92
N LEU A 168 1.68 -4.10 17.12
CA LEU A 168 2.44 -2.87 17.35
C LEU A 168 1.59 -1.59 17.26
N ILE A 169 0.61 -1.56 16.36
CA ILE A 169 -0.32 -0.44 16.24
C ILE A 169 -1.24 -0.39 17.47
N VAL A 170 -1.76 -1.54 17.91
CA VAL A 170 -2.63 -1.62 19.09
C VAL A 170 -1.85 -1.24 20.36
N GLU A 171 -0.63 -1.74 20.53
CA GLU A 171 0.26 -1.37 21.64
C GLU A 171 0.48 0.15 21.70
N ARG A 172 0.78 0.79 20.56
CA ARG A 172 0.94 2.25 20.49
C ARG A 172 -0.33 3.02 20.72
N LEU A 173 -1.46 2.50 20.27
CA LEU A 173 -2.77 3.10 20.52
C LEU A 173 -3.10 3.07 22.02
N GLU A 174 -2.82 1.95 22.70
CA GLU A 174 -3.00 1.83 24.15
C GLU A 174 -2.08 2.77 24.93
N GLU A 175 -0.80 2.88 24.54
CA GLU A 175 0.13 3.84 25.14
C GLU A 175 -0.38 5.28 25.00
N PHE A 176 -0.87 5.64 23.81
CA PHE A 176 -1.44 6.97 23.55
C PHE A 176 -2.64 7.29 24.45
N TYR A 177 -3.56 6.34 24.65
CA TYR A 177 -4.71 6.54 25.53
C TYR A 177 -4.38 6.50 27.03
N LYS A 178 -3.27 5.84 27.43
CA LYS A 178 -2.80 5.77 28.82
C LYS A 178 -2.07 7.03 29.30
N GLU A 179 -1.65 7.93 28.41
CA GLU A 179 -0.96 9.19 28.75
C GLU A 179 -1.88 10.42 28.57
N PRO A 180 -2.61 10.88 29.61
CA PRO A 180 -3.55 12.00 29.50
C PRO A 180 -2.90 13.32 29.06
N SER A 181 -1.60 13.49 29.36
CA SER A 181 -0.83 14.69 29.01
C SER A 181 -0.62 14.87 27.51
N ARG A 182 -0.71 13.79 26.71
CA ARG A 182 -0.61 13.86 25.24
C ARG A 182 -1.92 14.25 24.55
N GLN A 183 -3.05 14.08 25.23
CA GLN A 183 -4.37 14.44 24.68
C GLN A 183 -4.64 15.95 24.74
N SER A 184 -3.98 16.68 25.64
CA SER A 184 -4.17 18.11 25.88
C SER A 184 -3.13 19.03 25.21
N ALA A 185 -2.18 18.47 24.45
CA ALA A 185 -1.08 19.20 23.80
C ALA A 185 -1.29 19.45 22.30
N LEU A 186 -2.47 19.09 21.78
CA LEU A 186 -2.96 19.36 20.43
C LEU A 186 -4.19 20.27 20.50
#